data_AF-A0A0G2IFL5-F1
#
_entry.id   AF-A0A0G2IFL5-F1
#
_cell.length_a   1.000
_cell.length_b   1.000
_cell.length_c   1.000
_cell.angle_alpha   90.00
_cell.angle_beta   90.00
_cell.angle_gamma   90.00
#
_symmetry.space_group_name_H-M   'P 1'
#
loop_
_entity.id
_entity.type
_entity.pdbx_description
1 polymer ?
#
loop_
_entity_poly.entity_id
_entity_poly.type
_entity_poly.pdbx_seq_one_letter_code
_entity_poly.pdbx_strand_id
1 'polypeptide(L)'
;MLFQTLSSLTLASTVLGGLEPSGSKTGGCEDTTKGQTYARASTQADGNVAIMYSWYMPKDQTIDEVSTGSHRHDFENVVIWLSSDMATVLGGAASGHGDYKITSGALSGGDSATVEYFSSFPTNHELQFTETVGNTYPVSDWDAMPDAARSALQDTDFGDAITPFKDGDFEENLEEAALD
;
A
#
# COMPACT_ATOMS: atom_id res chain seq x y z
N MET A 1 10.92 -6.44 -5.69
CA MET A 1 10.42 -7.74 -5.15
C MET A 1 8.91 -7.64 -5.17
N LEU A 2 8.18 -8.64 -5.66
CA LEU A 2 6.85 -8.42 -6.25
C LEU A 2 5.68 -8.99 -5.43
N PHE A 3 4.61 -8.20 -5.45
CA PHE A 3 3.39 -8.18 -4.65
C PHE A 3 2.52 -9.46 -4.70
N GLN A 4 1.91 -9.80 -3.56
CA GLN A 4 0.89 -10.85 -3.42
C GLN A 4 -0.41 -10.30 -2.79
N THR A 5 -1.50 -10.27 -3.55
CA THR A 5 -2.87 -9.99 -3.14
C THR A 5 -3.93 -10.69 -4.01
N LEU A 6 -5.05 -10.99 -3.36
CA LEU A 6 -6.19 -11.73 -3.91
C LEU A 6 -7.11 -10.89 -4.79
N SER A 7 -7.80 -11.57 -5.71
CA SER A 7 -8.90 -10.98 -6.47
C SER A 7 -10.06 -10.60 -5.54
N SER A 8 -10.73 -9.49 -5.85
CA SER A 8 -11.89 -8.95 -5.11
C SER A 8 -13.02 -9.98 -4.88
N LEU A 9 -13.10 -11.03 -5.70
CA LEU A 9 -14.08 -12.10 -5.55
C LEU A 9 -13.76 -13.07 -4.40
N THR A 10 -12.50 -13.13 -3.95
CA THR A 10 -12.05 -14.08 -2.91
C THR A 10 -12.15 -13.52 -1.48
N LEU A 11 -12.15 -12.19 -1.33
CA LEU A 11 -12.32 -11.53 -0.01
C LEU A 11 -13.68 -11.80 0.63
N ALA A 12 -14.72 -12.11 -0.15
CA ALA A 12 -16.05 -12.41 0.38
C ALA A 12 -16.13 -13.71 1.22
N SER A 13 -15.08 -14.55 1.24
CA SER A 13 -15.09 -15.80 2.01
C SER A 13 -13.78 -16.23 2.68
N THR A 14 -12.67 -15.51 2.47
CA THR A 14 -11.37 -15.83 3.12
C THR A 14 -10.68 -14.58 3.63
N VAL A 15 -10.48 -14.52 4.95
CA VAL A 15 -9.56 -13.59 5.62
C VAL A 15 -8.15 -13.82 5.05
N LEU A 16 -7.38 -12.75 4.79
CA LEU A 16 -6.00 -12.84 4.34
C LEU A 16 -5.16 -13.49 5.46
N GLY A 17 -4.86 -14.79 5.34
CA GLY A 17 -4.17 -15.54 6.41
C GLY A 17 -2.66 -15.24 6.55
N GLY A 18 -2.09 -14.48 5.61
CA GLY A 18 -0.65 -14.17 5.58
C GLY A 18 0.27 -15.39 5.44
N LEU A 19 1.56 -15.14 5.56
CA LEU A 19 2.62 -16.15 5.60
C LEU A 19 3.42 -16.00 6.89
N GLU A 20 3.87 -17.12 7.43
CA GLU A 20 4.83 -17.08 8.54
C GLU A 20 6.18 -16.53 8.02
N PRO A 21 6.81 -15.56 8.70
CA PRO A 21 8.12 -15.04 8.31
C PRO A 21 9.23 -16.07 8.57
N SER A 22 9.34 -17.03 7.65
CA SER A 22 10.28 -18.14 7.68
C SER A 22 10.80 -18.46 6.29
N GLY A 23 11.90 -19.22 6.23
CA GLY A 23 12.56 -19.59 4.97
C GLY A 23 13.12 -18.38 4.25
N SER A 24 13.08 -18.37 2.92
CA SER A 24 13.50 -17.20 2.14
C SER A 24 12.52 -16.03 2.28
N LYS A 25 13.02 -14.80 2.15
CA LYS A 25 12.21 -13.57 2.22
C LYS A 25 11.07 -13.54 1.22
N THR A 26 11.25 -14.16 0.06
CA THR A 26 10.22 -14.30 -0.97
C THR A 26 9.50 -15.65 -0.97
N GLY A 27 9.87 -16.54 -0.06
CA GLY A 27 9.32 -17.89 0.01
C GLY A 27 7.80 -17.85 0.17
N GLY A 28 7.09 -18.39 -0.83
CA GLY A 28 5.63 -18.42 -0.86
C GLY A 28 4.96 -17.14 -1.36
N CYS A 29 5.71 -16.07 -1.67
CA CYS A 29 5.17 -14.76 -2.06
C CYS A 29 5.61 -14.16 -3.41
N GLU A 30 6.11 -14.96 -4.37
CA GLU A 30 6.60 -14.47 -5.68
C GLU A 30 5.59 -14.48 -6.84
N ASP A 31 4.37 -14.97 -6.61
CA ASP A 31 3.38 -15.17 -7.67
C ASP A 31 2.75 -13.84 -8.13
N THR A 32 3.34 -13.27 -9.18
CA THR A 32 2.97 -11.96 -9.75
C THR A 32 1.57 -11.92 -10.37
N THR A 33 0.94 -13.08 -10.61
CA THR A 33 -0.43 -13.12 -11.14
C THR A 33 -1.48 -12.81 -10.08
N LYS A 34 -1.08 -12.83 -8.82
CA LYS A 34 -1.89 -12.50 -7.66
C LYS A 34 -1.49 -11.12 -7.17
N GLY A 35 -1.44 -10.08 -7.98
CA GLY A 35 -1.30 -8.72 -7.45
C GLY A 35 -2.62 -7.98 -7.53
N GLN A 36 -2.81 -7.04 -6.62
CA GLN A 36 -3.99 -6.19 -6.45
C GLN A 36 -3.52 -4.88 -5.83
N THR A 37 -4.02 -3.78 -6.37
CA THR A 37 -3.93 -2.46 -5.76
C THR A 37 -5.27 -2.14 -5.10
N TYR A 38 -5.25 -1.64 -3.86
CA TYR A 38 -6.41 -1.01 -3.22
C TYR A 38 -6.32 0.50 -3.43
N ALA A 39 -7.47 1.15 -3.63
CA ALA A 39 -7.50 2.60 -3.77
C ALA A 39 -8.62 3.22 -2.95
N ARG A 40 -8.37 4.38 -2.36
CA ARG A 40 -9.38 5.23 -1.72
C ARG A 40 -9.04 6.69 -1.96
N ALA A 41 -10.03 7.51 -2.29
CA ALA A 41 -9.84 8.91 -2.60
C ALA A 41 -10.61 9.82 -1.64
N SER A 42 -10.10 11.03 -1.43
CA SER A 42 -10.78 12.07 -0.67
C SER A 42 -10.51 13.44 -1.29
N THR A 43 -11.57 14.23 -1.46
CA THR A 43 -11.48 15.64 -1.81
C THR A 43 -11.28 16.45 -0.53
N GLN A 44 -10.18 17.20 -0.46
CA GLN A 44 -9.84 18.03 0.69
C GLN A 44 -10.59 19.36 0.69
N ALA A 45 -10.51 20.08 1.81
CA ALA A 45 -11.20 21.35 2.02
C ALA A 45 -10.80 22.45 1.02
N ASP A 46 -9.58 22.42 0.50
CA ASP A 46 -9.07 23.34 -0.53
C ASP A 46 -9.48 22.92 -1.97
N GLY A 47 -10.19 21.79 -2.09
CA GLY A 47 -10.64 21.21 -3.34
C GLY A 47 -9.64 20.24 -3.98
N ASN A 48 -8.40 20.17 -3.49
CA ASN A 48 -7.42 19.20 -4.00
C ASN A 48 -7.86 17.77 -3.69
N VAL A 49 -7.40 16.81 -4.50
CA VAL A 49 -7.78 15.41 -4.36
C VAL A 49 -6.59 14.60 -3.89
N ALA A 50 -6.74 13.86 -2.79
CA ALA A 50 -5.80 12.86 -2.35
C ALA A 50 -6.30 11.48 -2.78
N ILE A 51 -5.44 10.69 -3.41
CA ILE A 51 -5.72 9.29 -3.75
C ILE A 51 -4.66 8.42 -3.08
N MET A 52 -5.08 7.59 -2.13
CA MET A 52 -4.24 6.57 -1.54
C MET A 52 -4.30 5.31 -2.39
N TYR A 53 -3.14 4.80 -2.79
CA TYR A 53 -2.97 3.48 -3.38
C TYR A 53 -2.20 2.60 -2.40
N SER A 54 -2.73 1.41 -2.09
CA SER A 54 -2.14 0.50 -1.11
C SER A 54 -2.00 -0.91 -1.64
N TRP A 55 -1.00 -1.60 -1.12
CA TRP A 55 -0.70 -3.00 -1.40
C TRP A 55 -0.59 -3.76 -0.09
N TYR A 56 -0.99 -5.03 -0.14
CA TYR A 56 -0.78 -5.98 0.93
C TYR A 56 0.28 -6.98 0.53
N MET A 57 1.13 -7.33 1.47
CA MET A 57 2.16 -8.36 1.35
C MET A 57 1.90 -9.43 2.42
N PRO A 58 1.98 -10.73 2.12
CA PRO A 58 1.62 -11.74 3.12
C PRO A 58 2.56 -11.85 4.32
N LYS A 59 3.78 -11.34 4.19
CA LYS A 59 4.77 -11.19 5.27
C LYS A 59 5.72 -10.05 4.95
N ASP A 60 6.25 -9.43 5.99
CA ASP A 60 7.46 -8.62 5.94
C ASP A 60 8.62 -9.44 6.50
N GLN A 61 9.56 -9.80 5.63
CA GLN A 61 10.80 -10.47 6.02
C GLN A 61 11.92 -9.98 5.11
N THR A 62 12.96 -9.35 5.68
CA THR A 62 14.01 -8.71 4.87
C THR A 62 15.25 -9.60 4.65
N ILE A 63 15.43 -10.62 5.49
CA ILE A 63 16.59 -11.51 5.50
C ILE A 63 16.14 -12.98 5.46
N ASP A 64 16.75 -13.77 4.57
CA ASP A 64 16.50 -15.21 4.48
C ASP A 64 16.82 -15.91 5.81
N GLU A 65 15.96 -16.84 6.23
CA GLU A 65 16.08 -17.65 7.45
C GLU A 65 16.10 -16.86 8.77
N VAL A 66 15.82 -15.55 8.76
CA VAL A 66 15.78 -14.70 9.96
C VAL A 66 14.38 -14.14 10.17
N SER A 67 13.74 -14.58 11.25
CA SER A 67 12.40 -14.11 11.66
C SER A 67 12.45 -12.97 12.68
N THR A 68 13.60 -12.68 13.29
CA THR A 68 13.73 -11.60 14.28
C THR A 68 13.48 -10.25 13.62
N GLY A 69 12.44 -9.53 14.06
CA GLY A 69 12.01 -8.26 13.46
C GLY A 69 11.18 -8.42 12.18
N SER A 70 10.86 -9.64 11.78
CA SER A 70 9.96 -9.93 10.67
C SER A 70 8.54 -10.16 11.20
N HIS A 71 7.52 -9.90 10.40
CA HIS A 71 6.12 -10.12 10.79
C HIS A 71 5.29 -10.73 9.67
N ARG A 72 4.20 -11.38 10.09
CA ARG A 72 3.14 -11.84 9.19
C ARG A 72 2.29 -10.62 8.82
N HIS A 73 1.82 -10.58 7.58
CA HIS A 73 1.11 -9.43 6.99
C HIS A 73 2.01 -8.22 6.85
N ASP A 74 1.73 -7.43 5.83
CA ASP A 74 2.31 -6.13 5.63
C ASP A 74 1.36 -5.33 4.73
N PHE A 75 1.27 -4.04 5.00
CA PHE A 75 0.46 -3.09 4.26
C PHE A 75 1.29 -1.84 4.05
N GLU A 76 1.44 -1.47 2.79
CA GLU A 76 2.15 -0.28 2.39
C GLU A 76 1.27 0.57 1.47
N ASN A 77 1.49 1.88 1.44
CA ASN A 77 0.71 2.79 0.62
C ASN A 77 1.48 4.02 0.12
N VAL A 78 1.00 4.57 -0.98
CA VAL A 78 1.34 5.93 -1.40
C VAL A 78 0.09 6.79 -1.43
N VAL A 79 0.24 8.07 -1.11
CA VAL A 79 -0.80 9.09 -1.34
C VAL A 79 -0.34 9.98 -2.49
N ILE A 80 -1.18 10.12 -3.51
CA ILE A 80 -0.95 11.01 -4.64
C ILE A 80 -1.88 12.20 -4.51
N TRP A 81 -1.30 13.40 -4.57
CA TRP A 81 -2.02 14.66 -4.44
C TRP A 81 -2.22 15.29 -5.81
N LEU A 82 -3.47 15.60 -6.13
CA LEU A 82 -3.88 16.20 -7.40
C LEU A 82 -4.49 17.58 -7.17
N SER A 83 -4.33 18.46 -8.14
CA SER A 83 -5.05 19.74 -8.19
C SER A 83 -6.56 19.53 -8.17
N SER A 84 -7.31 20.55 -7.77
CA SER A 84 -8.77 20.48 -7.69
C SER A 84 -9.51 20.17 -8.99
N ASP A 85 -8.89 20.44 -10.14
CA ASP A 85 -9.37 20.04 -11.47
C ASP A 85 -8.86 18.66 -11.91
N MET A 86 -8.09 17.99 -11.05
CA MET A 86 -7.41 16.70 -11.28
C MET A 86 -6.49 16.71 -12.51
N ALA A 87 -6.09 17.88 -13.01
CA ALA A 87 -5.26 18.00 -14.21
C ALA A 87 -3.75 17.97 -13.92
N THR A 88 -3.35 18.16 -12.66
CA THR A 88 -1.93 18.26 -12.26
C THR A 88 -1.66 17.39 -11.05
N VAL A 89 -0.60 16.57 -11.11
CA VAL A 89 0.01 15.95 -9.93
C VAL A 89 0.78 17.02 -9.16
N LEU A 90 0.34 17.30 -7.93
CA LEU A 90 0.97 18.25 -7.02
C LEU A 90 2.16 17.64 -6.27
N GLY A 91 2.14 16.31 -6.10
CA GLY A 91 3.16 15.57 -5.39
C GLY A 91 2.62 14.23 -4.91
N GLY A 92 3.40 13.57 -4.06
CA GLY A 92 2.98 12.34 -3.41
C GLY A 92 3.82 12.02 -2.18
N ALA A 93 3.36 11.04 -1.44
CA ALA A 93 3.93 10.59 -0.19
C ALA A 93 4.01 9.07 -0.20
N ALA A 94 5.16 8.48 0.15
CA ALA A 94 5.34 7.03 0.19
C ALA A 94 5.60 6.55 1.62
N SER A 95 4.83 5.56 2.08
CA SER A 95 4.91 5.04 3.45
C SER A 95 6.28 4.41 3.76
N GLY A 96 6.66 4.48 5.02
CA GLY A 96 7.78 3.72 5.56
C GLY A 96 7.81 3.84 7.08
N HIS A 97 7.73 2.70 7.76
CA HIS A 97 7.89 2.60 9.22
C HIS A 97 6.93 3.47 10.05
N GLY A 98 5.71 3.70 9.55
CA GLY A 98 4.70 4.53 10.20
C GLY A 98 4.80 6.03 9.89
N ASP A 99 5.71 6.43 9.00
CA ASP A 99 5.85 7.81 8.51
C ASP A 99 5.70 7.84 6.97
N TYR A 100 5.73 9.05 6.41
CA TYR A 100 5.69 9.30 4.97
C TYR A 100 6.92 10.04 4.44
N LYS A 101 7.46 9.56 3.31
CA LYS A 101 8.48 10.26 2.52
C LYS A 101 7.79 11.13 1.47
N ILE A 102 7.78 12.44 1.69
CA ILE A 102 7.11 13.42 0.82
C ILE A 102 7.96 13.76 -0.42
N THR A 103 7.32 13.82 -1.58
CA THR A 103 7.88 14.29 -2.85
C THR A 103 6.95 15.33 -3.47
N SER A 104 7.39 16.58 -3.52
CA SER A 104 6.63 17.67 -4.15
C SER A 104 6.81 17.70 -5.67
N GLY A 105 5.75 18.03 -6.41
CA GLY A 105 5.77 18.23 -7.84
C GLY A 105 5.61 16.94 -8.65
N ALA A 106 6.21 16.92 -9.85
CA ALA A 106 6.12 15.77 -10.73
C ALA A 106 6.77 14.53 -10.11
N LEU A 107 6.04 13.41 -10.11
CA LEU A 107 6.52 12.12 -9.63
C LEU A 107 7.24 11.36 -10.74
N SER A 108 8.16 10.47 -10.37
CA SER A 108 8.72 9.49 -11.29
C SER A 108 7.60 8.66 -11.91
N GLY A 109 7.62 8.46 -13.23
CA GLY A 109 6.53 7.82 -13.97
C GLY A 109 5.39 8.77 -14.40
N GLY A 110 5.41 10.04 -13.96
CA GLY A 110 4.43 11.06 -14.33
C GLY A 110 3.03 10.70 -13.83
N ASP A 111 2.04 10.69 -14.74
CA ASP A 111 0.64 10.34 -14.44
C ASP A 111 0.45 8.86 -14.04
N SER A 112 1.49 8.04 -14.19
CA SER A 112 1.54 6.67 -13.71
C SER A 112 2.76 6.52 -12.80
N ALA A 113 2.64 7.07 -11.59
CA ALA A 113 3.73 7.09 -10.62
C ALA A 113 4.32 5.70 -10.41
N THR A 114 5.65 5.60 -10.51
CA THR A 114 6.40 4.36 -10.30
C THR A 114 6.90 4.28 -8.86
N VAL A 115 6.54 3.18 -8.19
CA VAL A 115 6.76 2.96 -6.76
C VAL A 115 7.58 1.69 -6.55
N GLU A 116 8.56 1.75 -5.67
CA GLU A 116 9.41 0.63 -5.28
C GLU A 116 9.11 0.22 -3.84
N TYR A 117 8.89 -1.08 -3.65
CA TYR A 117 8.88 -1.74 -2.35
C TYR A 117 10.26 -2.35 -2.10
N PHE A 118 10.95 -1.86 -1.08
CA PHE A 118 12.32 -2.23 -0.76
C PHE A 118 12.52 -2.30 0.75
N SER A 119 13.70 -2.78 1.16
CA SER A 119 14.11 -2.80 2.57
C SER A 119 15.56 -2.35 2.66
N SER A 120 15.90 -1.55 3.65
CA SER A 120 17.28 -1.18 3.97
C SER A 120 17.60 -1.60 5.40
N PHE A 121 18.55 -2.52 5.58
CA PHE A 121 18.95 -2.95 6.92
C PHE A 121 19.40 -1.76 7.77
N PRO A 122 18.93 -1.62 9.04
CA PRO A 122 18.27 -2.63 9.86
C PRO A 122 16.74 -2.61 9.87
N THR A 123 16.08 -1.81 9.04
CA THR A 123 14.61 -1.69 9.05
C THR A 123 13.94 -2.71 8.14
N ASN A 124 12.63 -2.83 8.33
CA ASN A 124 11.71 -3.65 7.55
C ASN A 124 11.48 -3.06 6.15
N HIS A 125 10.45 -3.50 5.43
CA HIS A 125 10.16 -2.90 4.14
C HIS A 125 9.54 -1.51 4.28
N GLU A 126 9.61 -0.76 3.17
CA GLU A 126 9.04 0.57 2.99
C GLU A 126 8.87 0.86 1.48
N LEU A 127 8.19 1.97 1.15
CA LEU A 127 7.99 2.42 -0.22
C LEU A 127 8.79 3.67 -0.57
N GLN A 128 9.20 3.81 -1.82
CA GLN A 128 9.69 5.07 -2.39
C GLN A 128 9.23 5.25 -3.83
N PHE A 129 9.19 6.50 -4.32
CA PHE A 129 9.09 6.74 -5.76
C PHE A 129 10.41 6.39 -6.44
N THR A 130 10.35 5.82 -7.63
CA THR A 130 11.52 5.29 -8.35
C THR A 130 11.38 5.53 -9.85
N GLU A 131 12.47 5.55 -10.62
CA GLU A 131 12.39 5.53 -12.11
C GLU A 131 12.18 4.11 -12.68
N THR A 132 12.22 3.09 -11.82
CA THR A 132 12.08 1.69 -12.24
C THR A 132 10.63 1.36 -12.52
N VAL A 133 10.33 0.94 -13.75
CA VAL A 133 8.99 0.48 -14.12
C VAL A 133 8.68 -0.84 -13.42
N GLY A 134 7.60 -0.83 -12.63
CA GLY A 134 7.10 -1.97 -11.90
C GLY A 134 6.00 -2.73 -12.65
N ASN A 135 5.16 -3.42 -11.89
CA ASN A 135 3.98 -4.11 -12.41
C ASN A 135 2.72 -3.31 -12.09
N THR A 136 1.72 -3.44 -12.95
CA THR A 136 0.39 -2.87 -12.73
C THR A 136 -0.58 -3.99 -12.40
N TYR A 137 -1.41 -3.76 -11.39
CA TYR A 137 -2.41 -4.71 -10.95
C TYR A 137 -3.82 -4.15 -11.12
N PRO A 138 -4.86 -5.01 -11.11
CA PRO A 138 -6.22 -4.56 -10.96
C PRO A 138 -6.36 -3.63 -9.75
N VAL A 139 -7.28 -2.66 -9.85
CA VAL A 139 -7.59 -1.73 -8.75
C VAL A 139 -8.90 -2.16 -8.10
N SER A 140 -8.90 -2.23 -6.77
CA SER A 140 -10.09 -2.44 -5.95
C SER A 140 -10.34 -1.14 -5.18
N ASP A 141 -11.30 -0.37 -5.67
CA ASP A 141 -11.75 0.87 -5.06
C ASP A 141 -12.54 0.59 -3.77
N TRP A 142 -12.16 1.23 -2.67
CA TRP A 142 -12.79 1.15 -1.36
C TRP A 142 -14.29 1.45 -1.41
N ASP A 143 -14.71 2.44 -2.18
CA ASP A 143 -16.11 2.85 -2.22
C ASP A 143 -16.95 1.93 -3.10
N ALA A 144 -16.33 1.24 -4.06
CA ALA A 144 -17.01 0.33 -4.98
C ALA A 144 -16.87 -1.16 -4.62
N MET A 145 -15.99 -1.54 -3.68
CA MET A 145 -15.82 -2.94 -3.30
C MET A 145 -17.04 -3.47 -2.54
N PRO A 146 -17.31 -4.80 -2.63
CA PRO A 146 -18.40 -5.43 -1.90
C PRO A 146 -18.31 -5.18 -0.40
N ASP A 147 -19.45 -4.95 0.26
CA ASP A 147 -19.52 -4.67 1.71
C ASP A 147 -18.78 -5.72 2.54
N ALA A 148 -18.91 -7.00 2.20
CA ALA A 148 -18.21 -8.09 2.90
C ALA A 148 -16.67 -7.95 2.84
N ALA A 149 -16.12 -7.50 1.71
CA ALA A 149 -14.69 -7.25 1.56
C ALA A 149 -14.26 -6.02 2.36
N ARG A 150 -15.07 -4.95 2.31
CA ARG A 150 -14.84 -3.71 3.07
C ARG A 150 -14.84 -3.97 4.56
N SER A 151 -15.84 -4.69 5.09
CA SER A 151 -15.90 -5.09 6.50
C SER A 151 -14.73 -5.98 6.89
N ALA A 152 -14.31 -6.93 6.04
CA ALA A 152 -13.13 -7.74 6.32
C ALA A 152 -11.86 -6.90 6.47
N LEU A 153 -11.64 -5.90 5.61
CA LEU A 153 -10.50 -4.98 5.69
C LEU A 153 -10.62 -3.99 6.86
N GLN A 154 -11.84 -3.62 7.24
CA GLN A 154 -12.10 -2.76 8.38
C GLN A 154 -11.80 -3.44 9.72
N ASP A 155 -12.25 -4.70 9.86
CA ASP A 155 -12.39 -5.35 11.17
C ASP A 155 -11.30 -6.40 11.46
N THR A 156 -10.55 -6.85 10.45
CA THR A 156 -9.51 -7.86 10.66
C THR A 156 -8.30 -7.30 11.40
N ASP A 157 -7.86 -8.03 12.41
CA ASP A 157 -6.57 -7.83 13.06
C ASP A 157 -5.46 -8.49 12.23
N PHE A 158 -4.59 -7.65 11.64
CA PHE A 158 -3.43 -8.09 10.86
C PHE A 158 -2.13 -8.09 11.67
N GLY A 159 -2.23 -8.09 13.01
CA GLY A 159 -1.07 -8.08 13.90
C GLY A 159 -0.32 -6.76 13.81
N ASP A 160 0.93 -6.82 13.34
CA ASP A 160 1.81 -5.65 13.24
C ASP A 160 1.47 -4.75 12.03
N ALA A 161 0.69 -5.25 11.07
CA ALA A 161 0.27 -4.48 9.90
C ALA A 161 -1.10 -3.80 10.13
N ILE A 162 -1.25 -2.57 9.63
CA ILE A 162 -2.50 -1.79 9.70
C ILE A 162 -3.00 -1.56 8.27
N THR A 163 -4.29 -1.78 8.02
CA THR A 163 -4.90 -1.42 6.73
C THR A 163 -5.02 0.11 6.63
N PRO A 164 -4.25 0.80 5.76
CA PRO A 164 -4.05 2.24 5.88
C PRO A 164 -5.21 3.07 5.32
N PHE A 165 -6.08 2.43 4.53
CA PHE A 165 -7.21 3.07 3.84
C PHE A 165 -8.57 2.70 4.47
N LYS A 166 -8.60 2.05 5.63
CA LYS A 166 -9.85 1.76 6.34
C LYS A 166 -10.38 3.02 7.05
N ASP A 167 -11.64 2.99 7.45
CA ASP A 167 -12.23 4.11 8.21
C ASP A 167 -11.48 4.28 9.54
N GLY A 168 -11.07 5.52 9.84
CA GLY A 168 -10.27 5.87 11.02
C GLY A 168 -8.82 6.17 10.66
N ASP A 169 -8.11 5.21 10.05
CA ASP A 169 -6.71 5.38 9.67
C ASP A 169 -6.54 6.18 8.37
N PHE A 170 -7.53 6.14 7.47
CA PHE A 170 -7.41 6.80 6.17
C PHE A 170 -7.17 8.30 6.32
N GLU A 171 -8.00 8.99 7.11
CA GLU A 171 -7.88 10.42 7.32
C GLU A 171 -6.59 10.81 8.06
N GLU A 172 -6.19 10.05 9.07
CA GLU A 172 -4.92 10.25 9.81
C GLU A 172 -3.71 10.12 8.88
N ASN A 173 -3.68 9.07 8.07
CA ASN A 173 -2.64 8.87 7.07
C ASN A 173 -2.61 9.98 6.01
N LEU A 174 -3.76 10.54 5.62
CA LEU A 174 -3.78 11.68 4.71
C LEU A 174 -3.17 12.94 5.33
N GLU A 175 -3.37 13.16 6.64
CA GLU A 175 -2.78 14.28 7.35
C GLU A 175 -1.25 14.16 7.42
N GLU A 176 -0.72 12.97 7.71
CA GLU A 176 0.72 12.71 7.73
C GLU A 176 1.35 12.75 6.33
N ALA A 177 0.58 12.38 5.31
CA ALA A 177 1.02 12.38 3.92
C ALA A 177 0.85 13.73 3.20
N ALA A 178 0.39 14.78 3.90
CA ALA A 178 0.13 16.08 3.30
C ALA A 178 1.40 16.71 2.69
N LEU A 179 1.23 17.45 1.59
CA LEU A 179 2.31 18.25 1.02
C LEU A 179 2.50 19.53 1.87
N ASP A 180 3.76 19.88 2.16
CA ASP A 180 4.15 21.13 2.85
C ASP A 180 3.67 22.42 2.14
#